data_AF-A0A831LS83-F1
#
_entry.id   AF-A0A831LS83-F1
#
_cell.length_a   1.000
_cell.length_b   1.000
_cell.length_c   1.000
_cell.angle_alpha   90.00
_cell.angle_beta   90.00
_cell.angle_gamma   90.00
#
_symmetry.space_group_name_H-M   'P 1'
#
loop_
_entity.id
_entity.type
_entity.pdbx_description
1 polymer ?
#
loop_
_entity_poly.entity_id
_entity_poly.type
_entity_poly.pdbx_seq_one_letter_code
_entity_poly.pdbx_strand_id
1 'polypeptide(L)' 'YVIFFYDRGNTVSYGTPLAWKDMYASAGIEARLFIPALRVPFRLIFAYNNRKIYADDTDFAFRFAVGTTF' A
#
# COMPACT_ATOMS: atom_id res chain seq x y z
N TYR A 1 -6.89 -13.84 7.72
CA TYR A 1 -7.31 -13.77 6.30
C TYR A 1 -6.34 -12.88 5.55
N VAL A 2 -6.22 -13.07 4.24
CA VAL A 2 -5.31 -12.33 3.36
C VAL A 2 -6.13 -11.57 2.33
N ILE A 3 -5.80 -10.30 2.11
CA ILE A 3 -6.44 -9.41 1.15
C ILE A 3 -5.36 -8.96 0.17
N PHE A 4 -5.63 -9.10 -1.12
CA PHE A 4 -4.82 -8.47 -2.17
C PHE A 4 -5.47 -7.14 -2.52
N PHE A 5 -4.68 -6.08 -2.57
CA PHE A 5 -5.13 -4.75 -2.97
C PHE A 5 -4.34 -4.28 -4.18
N TYR A 6 -5.02 -3.52 -5.04
CA TYR A 6 -4.45 -2.93 -6.22
C TYR A 6 -5.04 -1.55 -6.42
N ASP A 7 -4.27 -0.53 -6.08
CA ASP A 7 -4.66 0.85 -6.12
C ASP A 7 -3.95 1.55 -7.27
N ARG A 8 -4.71 2.34 -8.04
CA ARG A 8 -4.15 3.22 -9.07
C ARG A 8 -4.67 4.63 -8.86
N GLY A 9 -3.76 5.59 -8.77
CA GLY A 9 -4.09 7.00 -8.59
C GLY A 9 -3.19 7.88 -9.44
N ASN A 10 -3.71 9.02 -9.88
CA ASN A 10 -2.88 10.05 -10.50
C ASN A 10 -3.22 11.40 -9.83
N THR A 11 -2.18 12.16 -9.49
CA THR A 11 -2.32 13.51 -8.97
C THR A 11 -1.80 14.47 -10.03
N VAL A 12 -2.69 15.23 -10.65
CA VAL A 12 -2.35 16.23 -11.66
C VAL A 12 -2.64 17.63 -11.15
N SER A 13 -1.81 18.60 -11.55
CA SER A 13 -2.03 20.01 -11.23
C SER A 13 -3.27 20.54 -11.97
N TYR A 14 -3.94 21.51 -11.36
CA TYR A 14 -5.14 22.14 -11.92
C TYR A 14 -4.83 22.75 -13.30
N GLY A 15 -5.54 22.29 -14.35
CA GLY A 15 -5.36 22.74 -15.73
C GLY A 15 -4.50 21.84 -16.63
N THR A 16 -3.92 20.76 -16.11
CA THR A 16 -3.18 19.78 -16.93
C THR A 16 -4.11 18.63 -17.37
N PRO A 17 -4.14 18.22 -18.65
CA PRO A 17 -4.94 17.08 -19.07
C PRO A 17 -4.50 15.80 -18.34
N LEU A 18 -5.46 15.01 -17.87
CA LEU A 18 -5.20 13.73 -17.21
C LEU A 18 -4.52 12.78 -18.19
N ALA A 19 -3.21 12.58 -18.03
CA ALA A 19 -2.45 11.61 -18.79
C ALA A 19 -2.58 10.23 -18.13
N TRP A 20 -3.21 9.30 -18.84
CA TRP A 20 -3.32 7.88 -18.44
C TRP A 20 -1.95 7.20 -18.31
N LYS A 21 -0.97 7.71 -19.05
CA LYS A 21 0.42 7.26 -19.03
C LYS A 21 1.14 7.64 -17.74
N ASP A 22 0.59 8.58 -16.96
CA ASP A 22 1.17 9.06 -15.72
C ASP A 22 0.54 8.51 -14.44
N MET A 23 -0.31 7.48 -14.54
CA MET A 23 -0.93 6.87 -13.36
C MET A 23 0.10 6.15 -12.48
N TYR A 24 0.09 6.48 -11.19
CA TYR A 24 0.78 5.73 -10.15
C TYR A 24 -0.05 4.49 -9.82
N ALA A 25 0.61 3.33 -9.80
CA ALA A 25 -0.01 2.05 -9.48
C ALA A 25 0.72 1.41 -8.31
N SER A 26 -0.03 0.95 -7.34
CA SER A 26 0.43 0.32 -6.10
C SER A 26 -0.31 -1.01 -5.94
N ALA A 27 0.43 -2.10 -5.94
CA ALA A 27 -0.11 -3.42 -5.66
C ALA A 27 0.32 -3.86 -4.27
N GLY A 28 -0.47 -4.63 -3.56
CA GLY A 28 -0.03 -5.13 -2.27
C GLY A 28 -0.89 -6.23 -1.69
N ILE A 29 -0.41 -6.73 -0.55
CA ILE A 29 -0.97 -7.84 0.19
C ILE A 29 -1.09 -7.39 1.64
N GLU A 30 -2.29 -7.49 2.18
CA GLU A 30 -2.57 -7.31 3.59
C GLU A 30 -2.91 -8.66 4.21
N ALA A 31 -2.08 -9.13 5.13
CA ALA A 31 -2.34 -10.33 5.93
C ALA A 31 -2.78 -9.92 7.34
N ARG A 32 -3.96 -10.37 7.76
CA ARG A 32 -4.45 -10.23 9.13
C ARG A 32 -4.41 -11.58 9.83
N LEU A 33 -3.55 -11.65 10.84
CA LEU A 33 -3.32 -12.83 11.68
C LEU A 33 -3.86 -12.54 13.07
N PHE A 34 -4.65 -13.46 13.63
CA PHE A 34 -5.07 -13.37 15.02
C PHE A 34 -4.29 -14.41 15.81
N ILE A 35 -3.38 -13.96 16.68
CA ILE A 35 -2.58 -14.87 17.50
C ILE A 35 -3.29 -15.04 18.86
N PRO A 36 -3.85 -16.22 19.16
CA PRO A 36 -4.61 -16.44 20.39
C PRO A 36 -3.75 -16.27 21.66
N ALA A 37 -2.43 -16.50 21.55
CA ALA A 37 -1.48 -16.34 22.65
C ALA A 37 -1.30 -14.87 23.09
N LEU A 38 -1.46 -13.91 22.18
CA LEU A 38 -1.21 -12.48 22.46
C LEU A 38 -2.51 -11.66 22.56
N ARG A 39 -3.68 -12.27 22.26
CA ARG A 39 -5.02 -11.62 22.23
C ARG A 39 -5.10 -10.32 21.42
N VAL A 40 -4.12 -10.08 20.54
CA VAL A 40 -4.06 -8.90 19.68
C VAL A 40 -4.07 -9.31 18.21
N PRO A 41 -4.76 -8.55 17.35
CA PRO A 41 -4.68 -8.74 15.92
C PRO A 41 -3.33 -8.22 15.41
N PHE A 42 -2.66 -9.03 14.61
CA PHE A 42 -1.49 -8.66 13.83
C PHE A 42 -1.93 -8.36 12.41
N ARG A 43 -1.44 -7.25 11.88
CA ARG A 43 -1.63 -6.91 10.47
C ARG A 43 -0.29 -6.62 9.83
N LEU A 44 -0.04 -7.32 8.73
CA LEU A 44 1.13 -7.14 7.90
C LEU A 44 0.65 -6.62 6.55
N ILE A 45 1.22 -5.52 6.10
CA ILE A 45 0.93 -4.88 4.82
C ILE A 45 2.23 -4.86 4.04
N PHE A 46 2.24 -5.54 2.90
CA PHE A 46 3.30 -5.48 1.91
C PHE A 46 2.76 -4.74 0.70
N ALA A 47 3.34 -3.61 0.34
CA ALA A 47 2.99 -2.85 -0.84
C ALA A 47 4.19 -2.76 -1.79
N TYR A 48 3.91 -2.89 -3.08
CA TYR A 48 4.80 -2.73 -4.20
C TYR A 48 4.30 -1.55 -5.04
N ASN A 49 5.07 -0.48 -5.08
CA ASN A 49 4.77 0.71 -5.86
C ASN A 49 5.49 0.62 -7.20
N ASN A 50 4.71 0.58 -8.29
CA ASN A 50 5.23 0.41 -9.65
C ASN A 50 5.80 1.73 -10.23
N ARG A 51 5.52 2.87 -9.59
CA ARG A 51 5.98 4.18 -10.07
C ARG A 51 6.47 5.04 -8.91
N LYS A 52 7.75 5.41 -8.96
CA LYS A 52 8.41 6.25 -7.96
C LYS A 52 8.17 7.73 -8.25
N ILE A 53 8.01 8.54 -7.20
CA ILE A 53 8.02 10.01 -7.32
C ILE A 53 9.48 10.52 -7.38
N TYR A 54 10.40 9.84 -6.70
CA TYR A 54 11.84 10.12 -6.71
C TYR A 54 12.63 8.85 -7.05
N ALA A 55 13.70 8.95 -7.85
CA ALA A 55 14.45 7.78 -8.34
C ALA A 55 15.11 6.93 -7.22
N ASP A 56 15.33 7.52 -6.05
CA ASP A 56 15.94 6.90 -4.87
C ASP A 56 14.94 6.13 -3.99
N ASP A 57 13.62 6.32 -4.21
CA ASP A 57 12.61 5.66 -3.40
C ASP A 57 12.57 4.14 -3.62
N THR A 58 12.36 3.40 -2.54
CA THR A 58 12.27 1.94 -2.60
C THR A 58 10.90 1.53 -3.13
N ASP A 59 10.87 0.64 -4.13
CA ASP A 59 9.62 0.13 -4.73
C ASP A 59 8.78 -0.70 -3.76
N PHE A 60 9.39 -1.16 -2.66
CA PHE A 60 8.78 -2.03 -1.67
C PHE A 60 8.55 -1.26 -0.36
N ALA A 61 7.30 -1.23 0.10
CA ALA A 61 6.93 -0.71 1.41
C ALA A 61 6.38 -1.85 2.27
N PHE A 62 7.02 -2.07 3.42
CA PHE A 62 6.54 -2.97 4.46
C PHE A 62 6.01 -2.16 5.64
N ARG A 63 4.77 -2.42 6.03
CA ARG A 63 4.14 -1.79 7.20
C ARG A 63 3.53 -2.88 8.06
N PHE A 64 3.76 -2.82 9.36
CA PHE A 64 3.12 -3.71 10.31
C PHE A 64 2.38 -2.89 11.37
N ALA A 65 1.24 -3.41 11.81
CA ALA A 65 0.45 -2.83 12.87
C ALA A 65 0.06 -3.90 13.88
N VAL A 66 0.15 -3.56 15.17
CA VAL A 66 -0.20 -4.42 16.30
C VAL A 66 -1.07 -3.60 17.24
N GLY A 67 -2.31 -4.03 17.47
CA GLY A 67 -3.23 -3.34 18.38
C GLY A 67 -4.67 -3.28 17.85
N THR A 68 -5.56 -2.75 18.68
CA THR A 68 -7.00 -2.64 18.40
C THR A 68 -7.39 -1.39 17.61
N THR A 69 -6.47 -0.48 17.31
CA THR A 69 -6.77 0.83 16.69
C THR A 69 -5.84 1.17 15.54
N PHE A 70 -6.41 1.94 14.59
CA PHE A 70 -5.77 2.55 13.43
C PHE A 70 -5.26 3.96 13.75
#